data_AF-A0A1G8MS59-F1
#
_entry.id   AF-A0A1G8MS59-F1
#
_cell.length_a   1.000
_cell.length_b   1.000
_cell.length_c   1.000
_cell.angle_alpha   90.00
_cell.angle_beta   90.00
_cell.angle_gamma   90.00
#
_symmetry.space_group_name_H-M   'P 1'
#
loop_
_entity.id
_entity.type
_entity.pdbx_description
1 polymer ?
#
loop_
_entity_poly.entity_id
_entity_poly.type
_entity_poly.pdbx_seq_one_letter_code
_entity_poly.pdbx_strand_id
1 'polypeptide(L)' 'MTTEYDYLSAEEKDKIDELQEKVKHAEDDDALKRYTTQMTLIFEKARVREETSRT' A
#
# COMPACT_ATOMS: atom_id res chain seq x y z
N MET A 1 -9.51 -13.09 8.32
CA MET A 1 -9.89 -11.67 8.27
C MET A 1 -9.08 -11.04 7.15
N THR A 2 -9.62 -11.04 5.94
CA THR A 2 -9.01 -10.40 4.76
C THR A 2 -10.15 -9.79 3.97
N THR A 3 -10.66 -8.66 4.47
CA THR A 3 -11.32 -7.67 3.62
C THR A 3 -10.22 -7.08 2.73
N GLU A 4 -9.73 -7.90 1.80
CA GLU A 4 -8.65 -7.55 0.89
C GLU A 4 -9.19 -6.54 -0.10
N TYR A 5 -8.99 -5.26 0.22
CA TYR A 5 -8.77 -4.16 -0.71
C TYR A 5 -9.10 -4.42 -2.19
N ASP A 6 -10.37 -4.68 -2.52
CA ASP A 6 -10.84 -5.03 -3.87
C ASP A 6 -10.55 -3.92 -4.90
N TYR A 7 -10.29 -2.71 -4.40
CA TYR A 7 -10.02 -1.52 -5.19
C TYR A 7 -8.53 -1.35 -5.58
N LEU A 8 -7.63 -2.23 -5.12
CA LEU A 8 -6.23 -2.23 -5.54
C LEU A 8 -6.04 -2.95 -6.87
N SER A 9 -5.22 -2.37 -7.75
CA SER A 9 -4.74 -3.06 -8.95
C SER A 9 -3.75 -4.18 -8.61
N ALA A 10 -3.48 -5.08 -9.56
CA ALA A 10 -2.46 -6.11 -9.39
C ALA A 10 -1.07 -5.52 -9.09
N GLU A 11 -0.69 -4.46 -9.82
CA GLU A 11 0.57 -3.75 -9.61
C GLU A 11 0.68 -3.13 -8.20
N GLU A 12 -0.42 -2.56 -7.70
CA GLU A 12 -0.46 -1.98 -6.36
C GLU A 12 -0.36 -3.05 -5.27
N LYS A 13 -0.97 -4.23 -5.48
CA LYS A 13 -0.85 -5.39 -4.59
C LYS A 13 0.58 -5.90 -4.55
N ASP A 14 1.19 -6.12 -5.72
CA ASP A 14 2.60 -6.53 -5.81
C ASP A 14 3.50 -5.51 -5.10
N LYS A 15 3.21 -4.21 -5.24
CA LYS A 15 4.00 -3.17 -4.58
C LYS A 15 3.84 -3.16 -3.07
N ILE A 16 2.64 -3.42 -2.57
CA ILE A 16 2.37 -3.55 -1.14
C ILE A 16 3.12 -4.76 -0.58
N ASP A 17 3.11 -5.90 -1.26
CA ASP A 17 3.82 -7.10 -0.82
C ASP A 17 5.34 -6.87 -0.76
N GLU A 18 5.91 -6.20 -1.76
CA GLU A 18 7.32 -5.76 -1.72
C GLU A 18 7.62 -4.85 -0.52
N LEU A 19 6.74 -3.87 -0.26
CA LEU A 19 6.93 -2.93 0.84
C LEU A 19 6.79 -3.59 2.20
N GLN A 20 5.85 -4.54 2.34
CA GLN A 20 5.70 -5.35 3.55
C GLN A 20 6.96 -6.17 3.83
N GLU A 21 7.55 -6.78 2.80
CA GLU A 21 8.80 -7.52 2.97
C GLU A 21 9.94 -6.57 3.38
N LYS A 22 10.03 -5.37 2.78
CA LYS A 22 11.02 -4.35 3.16
C LYS A 22 10.85 -3.84 4.59
N VAL A 23 9.62 -3.75 5.10
CA VAL A 23 9.35 -3.38 6.50
C VAL A 23 9.89 -4.44 7.46
N LYS A 24 9.77 -5.73 7.14
CA LYS A 24 10.29 -6.81 7.98
C LYS A 24 11.82 -6.78 8.13
N HIS A 25 12.51 -6.31 7.10
CA HIS A 25 13.98 -6.22 7.05
C HIS A 25 14.51 -4.79 7.24
N ALA A 26 13.68 -3.84 7.67
CA ALA A 26 14.12 -2.48 7.90
C ALA A 26 15.04 -2.41 9.14
N GLU A 27 16.27 -1.96 8.95
CA GLU A 27 17.28 -1.86 10.01
C GLU A 27 17.22 -0.53 10.77
N ASP A 28 16.52 0.47 10.24
CA ASP A 28 16.37 1.79 10.84
C ASP A 28 14.94 2.35 10.73
N ASP A 29 14.64 3.28 11.64
CA ASP A 29 13.33 3.92 11.76
C ASP A 29 12.94 4.74 10.54
N ASP A 30 13.91 5.30 9.80
CA ASP A 30 13.65 6.14 8.65
C ASP A 30 13.21 5.30 7.44
N ALA A 31 13.83 4.13 7.25
CA ALA A 31 13.41 3.12 6.29
C ALA A 31 11.99 2.63 6.61
N LEU A 32 11.70 2.34 7.88
CA LEU A 32 10.38 1.91 8.32
C LEU A 32 9.30 2.97 8.02
N LYS A 33 9.56 4.24 8.38
CA LYS A 33 8.66 5.37 8.05
C LYS A 33 8.47 5.52 6.56
N ARG A 34 9.54 5.38 5.77
CA ARG A 34 9.48 5.52 4.31
C ARG A 34 8.64 4.43 3.66
N TYR A 35 8.78 3.18 4.08
CA TYR A 35 8.02 2.06 3.49
C TYR A 35 6.54 2.10 3.90
N THR A 36 6.26 2.37 5.17
CA THR A 36 4.89 2.55 5.66
C THR A 36 4.19 3.73 5.00
N THR A 37 4.88 4.87 4.82
CA THR A 37 4.33 6.02 4.09
C THR A 37 3.99 5.67 2.64
N GLN A 38 4.86 4.93 1.94
CA GLN A 38 4.58 4.50 0.57
C GLN A 38 3.36 3.58 0.49
N MET A 39 3.20 2.65 1.44
CA MET A 39 2.01 1.80 1.51
C MET A 39 0.74 2.65 1.70
N THR A 40 0.75 3.60 2.64
CA THR A 40 -0.39 4.51 2.88
C THR A 40 -0.76 5.29 1.62
N LEU A 41 0.22 5.82 0.90
CA LEU A 41 -0.03 6.56 -0.34
C LEU A 41 -0.66 5.68 -1.43
N ILE A 42 -0.28 4.40 -1.51
CA ILE A 42 -0.91 3.45 -2.45
C ILE A 42 -2.38 3.24 -2.08
N PHE A 43 -2.68 2.98 -0.81
CA PHE A 43 -4.06 2.80 -0.35
C PHE A 43 -4.93 4.03 -0.58
N GLU A 44 -4.44 5.22 -0.24
CA GLU A 44 -5.20 6.46 -0.42
C GLU A 44 -5.43 6.76 -1.90
N LYS A 45 -4.43 6.57 -2.77
CA LYS A 45 -4.61 6.75 -4.22
C LYS A 45 -5.64 5.79 -4.78
N ALA A 46 -5.57 4.52 -4.40
CA ALA A 46 -6.49 3.51 -4.86
C ALA A 46 -7.92 3.78 -4.34
N ARG A 47 -8.07 4.23 -3.09
CA ARG A 47 -9.36 4.65 -2.53
C ARG A 47 -9.96 5.82 -3.30
N VAL A 48 -9.19 6.88 -3.55
CA VAL A 48 -9.66 8.06 -4.30
C VAL A 48 -10.06 7.69 -5.73
N ARG A 49 -9.30 6.81 -6.39
CA ARG A 49 -9.64 6.29 -7.73
C ARG A 49 -10.98 5.56 -7.72
N GLU A 50 -11.21 4.70 -6.73
CA GLU A 50 -12.46 3.95 -6.59
C GLU A 50 -13.64 4.86 -6.31
N GLU A 51 -13.50 5.81 -5.39
CA GLU A 51 -14.51 6.83 -5.08
C GLU A 51 -14.88 7.66 -6.32
N THR A 52 -13.87 8.07 -7.10
CA THR A 52 -14.07 8.84 -8.34
C THR A 52 -14.73 8.00 -9.45
N SER A 53 -14.41 6.71 -9.55
CA SER A 53 -14.98 5.83 -10.59
C SER A 53 -16.44 5.46 -10.34
N ARG A 54 -16.91 5.59 -9.09
CA ARG A 54 -18.29 5.33 -8.68
C ARG A 54 -19.20 6.56 -8.74
N THR A 55 -18.65 7.74 -9.05
CA THR A 55 -19.37 9.02 -9.16
C THR A 55 -19.63 9.35 -10.62
#